data_AF-A0A813Q9C2-F1
#
_entry.id   AF-A0A813Q9C2-F1
#
_cell.length_a   1.000
_cell.length_b   1.000
_cell.length_c   1.000
_cell.angle_alpha   90.00
_cell.angle_beta   90.00
_cell.angle_gamma   90.00
#
_symmetry.space_group_name_H-M   'P 1'
#
loop_
_entity.id
_entity.type
_entity.pdbx_description
1 polymer ?
#
loop_
_entity_poly.entity_id
_entity_poly.type
_entity_poly.pdbx_seq_one_letter_code
_entity_poly.pdbx_strand_id
1 'polypeptide(L)'
;MSFFKSAFSAKKVKPRKQISRSPLKLSADELYRDLGPKCEVIDVKVADKKIIFDIENGDWNTVAAKSFGETILSSNVQKIRKQNELLQEENNLLKLKVEILLSRLAESIAEKSSTQH
;
A
#
# COMPACT_ATOMS: atom_id res chain seq x y z
N MET A 1 -36.78 38.78 -59.43
CA MET A 1 -35.86 37.66 -59.12
C MET A 1 -35.00 38.05 -57.95
N SER A 2 -34.78 37.17 -56.97
CA SER A 2 -33.68 37.35 -56.02
C SER A 2 -32.70 36.19 -56.18
N PHE A 3 -31.46 36.56 -56.46
CA PHE A 3 -30.32 35.71 -56.76
C PHE A 3 -29.46 35.56 -55.50
N PHE A 4 -29.16 34.30 -55.16
CA PHE A 4 -28.02 33.82 -54.37
C PHE A 4 -27.75 34.33 -52.93
N LYS A 5 -28.05 33.41 -51.99
CA LYS A 5 -27.14 32.81 -51.00
C LYS A 5 -26.50 33.73 -49.93
N SER A 6 -27.13 33.79 -48.75
CA SER A 6 -26.39 33.98 -47.50
C SER A 6 -25.55 32.73 -47.22
N ALA A 7 -24.23 32.89 -47.27
CA ALA A 7 -23.26 31.83 -47.05
C ALA A 7 -23.27 31.30 -45.61
N PHE A 8 -23.34 29.98 -45.49
CA PHE A 8 -22.85 29.14 -44.40
C PHE A 8 -22.85 29.74 -42.99
N SER A 9 -23.98 29.64 -42.28
CA SER A 9 -23.98 29.72 -40.82
C SER A 9 -23.92 28.30 -40.26
N ALA A 10 -22.75 27.89 -39.76
CA ALA A 10 -22.62 26.62 -39.04
C ALA A 10 -23.70 26.57 -37.94
N LYS A 11 -24.61 25.60 -38.02
CA LYS A 11 -25.70 25.48 -37.05
C LYS A 11 -25.07 25.33 -35.67
N LYS A 12 -25.40 26.24 -34.74
CA LYS A 12 -24.97 26.16 -33.34
C LYS A 12 -25.51 24.85 -32.77
N VAL A 13 -24.68 23.81 -32.74
CA VAL A 13 -25.03 22.54 -32.13
C VAL A 13 -25.09 22.82 -30.63
N LYS A 14 -26.22 22.46 -30.00
CA LYS A 14 -26.39 22.65 -28.55
C LYS A 14 -25.20 21.99 -27.85
N PRO A 15 -24.53 22.66 -26.89
CA PRO A 15 -23.45 22.06 -26.15
C PRO A 15 -23.95 20.73 -25.56
N ARG A 16 -23.18 19.66 -25.81
CA ARG A 16 -23.49 18.33 -25.28
C ARG A 16 -23.46 18.45 -23.76
N LYS A 17 -24.64 18.43 -23.12
CA LYS A 17 -24.75 18.42 -21.67
C LYS A 17 -24.15 17.12 -21.15
N GLN A 18 -22.84 17.07 -20.95
CA GLN A 18 -22.23 16.03 -20.14
C GLN A 18 -22.59 16.37 -18.70
N ILE A 19 -23.68 15.76 -18.24
CA ILE A 19 -23.99 15.71 -16.81
C ILE A 19 -22.82 14.96 -16.19
N SER A 20 -22.01 15.64 -15.40
CA SER A 20 -21.08 14.98 -14.50
C SER A 20 -21.91 14.15 -13.53
N ARG A 21 -22.09 12.86 -13.84
CA ARG A 21 -22.68 11.89 -12.93
C ARG A 21 -21.66 11.65 -11.82
N SER A 22 -21.66 12.54 -10.84
CA SER A 22 -20.92 12.32 -9.59
C SER A 22 -21.55 11.11 -8.89
N PRO A 23 -20.77 10.13 -8.43
CA PRO A 23 -21.28 8.98 -7.68
C PRO A 23 -22.11 9.38 -6.47
N LEU A 24 -21.89 10.58 -5.92
CA LEU A 24 -22.59 11.11 -4.76
C LEU A 24 -24.07 11.48 -5.01
N LYS A 25 -24.51 11.57 -6.28
CA LYS A 25 -25.87 11.98 -6.64
C LYS A 25 -26.72 10.85 -7.21
N LEU A 26 -26.17 9.64 -7.31
CA LEU A 26 -26.84 8.48 -7.86
C LEU A 26 -27.62 7.75 -6.76
N SER A 27 -28.82 7.26 -7.09
CA SER A 27 -29.52 6.35 -6.19
C SER A 27 -28.78 5.01 -6.10
N ALA A 28 -29.02 4.22 -5.06
CA ALA A 28 -28.36 2.92 -4.90
C ALA A 28 -28.52 2.03 -6.14
N ASP A 29 -29.71 2.00 -6.74
CA ASP A 29 -30.00 1.22 -7.95
C ASP A 29 -29.22 1.71 -9.19
N GLU A 30 -29.06 3.03 -9.34
CA GLU A 30 -28.23 3.60 -10.40
C GLU A 30 -26.75 3.32 -10.18
N LEU A 31 -26.29 3.36 -8.92
CA LEU A 31 -24.91 2.99 -8.56
C LEU A 31 -24.62 1.52 -8.87
N TYR A 32 -25.53 0.59 -8.56
CA TYR A 32 -25.34 -0.83 -8.91
C TYR A 32 -25.30 -1.07 -10.42
N ARG A 33 -26.04 -0.27 -11.19
CA ARG A 33 -26.03 -0.35 -12.65
C ARG A 33 -24.74 0.19 -13.25
N ASP A 34 -24.19 1.26 -12.67
CA ASP A 34 -22.99 1.94 -13.17
C ASP A 34 -21.68 1.31 -12.64
N LEU A 35 -21.64 0.86 -11.38
CA LEU A 35 -20.46 0.27 -10.71
C LEU A 35 -20.45 -1.27 -10.73
N GLY A 36 -21.54 -1.90 -11.15
CA GLY A 36 -21.70 -3.35 -11.13
C GLY A 36 -22.21 -3.88 -9.78
N PRO A 37 -22.46 -5.20 -9.69
CA PRO A 37 -22.95 -5.83 -8.47
C PRO A 37 -21.95 -5.58 -7.32
N LYS A 38 -22.47 -5.41 -6.10
CA LYS A 38 -21.64 -5.35 -4.90
C LYS A 38 -20.80 -6.64 -4.86
N CYS A 39 -19.48 -6.54 -5.02
CA CYS A 39 -18.61 -7.67 -4.75
C CYS A 39 -18.62 -7.89 -3.23
N GLU A 40 -19.57 -8.69 -2.77
CA GLU A 40 -19.67 -9.08 -1.36
C GLU A 40 -18.47 -9.95 -0.95
N VAL A 41 -17.87 -10.66 -1.91
CA VAL A 41 -16.70 -11.51 -1.71
C VAL A 41 -15.78 -11.36 -2.91
N ILE A 42 -14.55 -10.90 -2.68
CA ILE A 42 -13.48 -10.91 -3.69
C ILE A 42 -12.64 -12.15 -3.42
N ASP A 43 -12.79 -13.17 -4.27
CA ASP A 43 -12.02 -14.39 -4.20
C ASP A 43 -10.99 -14.51 -5.34
N VAL A 44 -9.77 -14.89 -5.00
CA VAL A 44 -8.69 -15.13 -5.95
C VAL A 44 -8.19 -16.55 -5.75
N LYS A 45 -8.17 -17.34 -6.82
CA LYS A 45 -7.57 -18.67 -6.83
C LYS A 45 -6.13 -18.57 -7.31
N VAL A 46 -5.17 -18.78 -6.41
CA VAL A 46 -3.74 -18.84 -6.75
C VAL A 46 -3.30 -20.29 -6.63
N ALA A 47 -2.89 -20.89 -7.75
CA ALA A 47 -2.63 -22.33 -7.87
C ALA A 47 -3.85 -23.15 -7.39
N ASP A 48 -3.70 -23.86 -6.26
CA ASP A 48 -4.74 -24.71 -5.66
C ASP A 48 -5.38 -24.09 -4.40
N LYS A 49 -4.98 -22.87 -4.02
CA LYS A 49 -5.48 -22.19 -2.82
C LYS A 49 -6.44 -21.07 -3.22
N LYS A 50 -7.62 -21.07 -2.61
CA LYS A 50 -8.59 -19.98 -2.73
C LYS A 50 -8.30 -18.96 -1.63
N ILE A 51 -8.16 -17.69 -1.98
CA ILE A 51 -7.91 -16.57 -1.07
C ILE A 51 -9.11 -15.64 -1.15
N ILE A 52 -9.70 -15.27 -0.02
CA ILE A 52 -10.80 -14.31 0.09
C ILE A 52 -10.27 -13.03 0.72
N PHE A 53 -10.56 -11.90 0.09
CA PHE A 53 -10.30 -10.59 0.68
C PHE A 53 -11.35 -10.28 1.74
N ASP A 54 -10.89 -10.00 2.95
CA ASP A 54 -11.70 -9.49 4.03
C ASP A 54 -11.90 -7.99 3.87
N ILE A 55 -13.11 -7.59 3.46
CA ILE A 55 -13.46 -6.20 3.18
C ILE A 55 -13.48 -5.35 4.46
N GLU A 56 -13.68 -5.97 5.63
CA GLU A 56 -13.74 -5.24 6.92
C GLU A 56 -12.35 -4.92 7.46
N ASN A 57 -11.43 -5.87 7.38
CA ASN A 57 -10.05 -5.71 7.88
C ASN A 57 -9.07 -5.22 6.82
N GLY A 58 -9.43 -5.28 5.53
CA GLY A 58 -8.57 -4.90 4.41
C GLY A 58 -7.45 -5.89 4.10
N ASP A 59 -7.57 -7.14 4.57
CA ASP A 59 -6.54 -8.17 4.50
C ASP A 59 -6.98 -9.38 3.65
N TRP A 60 -6.00 -10.14 3.15
CA TRP A 60 -6.24 -11.36 2.37
C TRP A 60 -6.19 -12.61 3.27
N ASN A 61 -7.31 -13.34 3.36
CA ASN A 61 -7.43 -14.57 4.15
C ASN A 61 -7.48 -15.78 3.22
N THR A 62 -6.66 -16.81 3.43
CA THR A 62 -6.80 -18.03 2.64
C THR A 62 -7.94 -18.91 3.14
N VAL A 63 -8.77 -19.40 2.22
CA VAL A 63 -9.91 -20.30 2.46
C VAL A 63 -9.44 -21.75 2.60
N ALA A 64 -8.14 -21.98 2.84
CA ALA A 64 -7.60 -23.31 3.14
C ALA A 64 -8.03 -23.73 4.56
N ALA A 65 -9.34 -23.99 4.68
CA ALA A 65 -9.99 -24.82 5.67
C ALA A 65 -9.55 -24.61 7.12
N LYS A 66 -9.53 -23.37 7.66
CA LYS A 66 -9.19 -23.12 9.09
C LYS A 66 -8.06 -24.05 9.56
N SER A 67 -7.09 -24.31 8.69
CA SER A 67 -6.07 -25.28 9.00
C SER A 67 -5.15 -24.50 9.92
N PHE A 68 -4.95 -25.05 11.12
CA PHE A 68 -4.10 -24.56 12.19
C PHE A 68 -2.80 -23.88 11.68
N GLY A 69 -2.30 -24.28 10.51
CA GLY A 69 -1.19 -23.69 9.77
C GLY A 69 -1.29 -22.20 9.40
N GLU A 70 -2.44 -21.58 9.14
CA GLU A 70 -2.47 -20.19 8.67
C GLU A 70 -2.43 -19.15 9.80
N THR A 71 -3.10 -19.43 10.93
CA THR A 71 -2.89 -18.68 12.17
C THR A 71 -1.46 -18.88 12.70
N ILE A 72 -0.89 -20.08 12.51
CA ILE A 72 0.52 -20.34 12.84
C ILE A 72 1.45 -19.57 11.91
N LEU A 73 1.20 -19.52 10.59
CA LEU A 73 2.07 -18.81 9.66
C LEU A 73 2.03 -17.29 9.90
N SER A 74 0.85 -16.71 10.07
CA SER A 74 0.71 -15.28 10.40
C SER A 74 1.34 -14.94 11.77
N SER A 75 1.07 -15.74 12.80
CA SER A 75 1.69 -15.54 14.12
C SER A 75 3.20 -15.81 14.13
N ASN A 76 3.70 -16.77 13.36
CA ASN A 76 5.12 -17.03 13.20
C ASN A 76 5.80 -15.91 12.43
N VAL A 77 5.19 -15.39 11.37
CA VAL A 77 5.70 -14.21 10.65
C VAL A 77 5.75 -13.00 11.58
N GLN A 78 4.74 -12.79 12.44
CA GLN A 78 4.77 -11.73 13.44
C GLN A 78 5.87 -11.95 14.51
N LYS A 79 6.05 -13.19 15.00
CA LYS A 79 7.13 -13.53 15.94
C LYS A 79 8.51 -13.30 15.33
N ILE A 80 8.71 -13.74 14.09
CA ILE A 80 9.96 -13.56 13.34
C ILE A 80 10.24 -12.07 13.11
N ARG A 81 9.22 -11.27 12.77
CA ARG A 81 9.37 -9.80 12.66
C ARG A 81 9.84 -9.18 13.98
N LYS A 82 9.20 -9.52 15.09
CA LYS A 82 9.61 -9.02 16.42
C LYS A 82 11.04 -9.44 16.79
N GLN A 83 11.43 -10.68 16.50
CA GLN A 83 12.79 -11.14 16.73
C GLN A 83 13.82 -10.40 15.87
N ASN A 84 13.50 -10.14 14.60
CA ASN A 84 14.36 -9.35 13.73
C ASN A 84 14.48 -7.90 14.20
N GLU A 85 13.40 -7.29 14.69
CA GLU A 85 13.43 -5.95 15.27
C GLU A 85 14.35 -5.89 16.49
N LEU A 86 14.21 -6.83 17.42
CA LEU A 86 15.08 -6.94 18.60
C LEU A 86 16.55 -7.16 18.21
N LEU A 87 16.82 -8.08 17.27
CA LEU A 87 18.18 -8.33 16.79
C LEU A 87 18.78 -7.09 16.09
N GLN A 88 17.95 -6.32 15.39
CA GLN A 88 18.39 -5.08 14.74
C GLN A 88 18.75 -4.00 15.78
N GLU A 89 17.94 -3.88 16.84
CA GLU A 89 18.23 -2.98 17.96
C GLU A 89 19.52 -3.37 18.68
N GLU A 90 19.71 -4.66 18.99
CA GLU A 90 20.95 -5.17 19.57
C GLU A 90 22.15 -4.92 18.66
N ASN A 91 22.01 -5.14 17.35
CA ASN A 91 23.06 -4.88 16.39
C ASN A 91 23.46 -3.40 16.36
N ASN A 92 22.47 -2.49 16.38
CA ASN A 92 22.70 -1.05 16.43
C ASN A 92 23.40 -0.65 17.74
N LEU A 93 22.98 -1.20 18.88
CA LEU A 93 23.62 -0.95 20.17
C LEU A 93 25.07 -1.46 20.19
N LEU A 94 25.33 -2.65 19.63
CA LEU A 94 26.68 -3.20 19.53
C LEU A 94 27.58 -2.33 18.65
N LYS A 95 27.07 -1.84 17.52
CA LYS A 95 27.81 -0.90 16.65
C LYS A 95 28.21 0.37 17.41
N LEU A 96 27.26 0.98 18.14
CA LEU A 96 27.54 2.17 18.96
C LEU A 96 28.59 1.88 20.04
N LYS A 97 28.51 0.74 20.73
CA LYS A 97 29.52 0.35 21.73
C LYS A 97 30.91 0.22 21.11
N VAL A 98 31.01 -0.42 19.95
CA VAL A 98 32.29 -0.56 19.23
C VAL A 98 32.82 0.82 18.84
N GLU A 99 31.99 1.70 18.31
CA GLU A 99 32.39 3.06 17.94
C GLU A 99 32.94 3.85 19.13
N ILE A 100 32.24 3.84 20.28
CA ILE A 100 32.68 4.50 21.50
C ILE A 100 34.01 3.92 22.00
N LEU A 101 34.16 2.59 22.00
CA LEU A 101 35.40 1.94 22.42
C LEU A 101 36.57 2.31 21.50
N LEU A 102 36.33 2.39 20.17
CA LEU A 102 37.33 2.83 19.21
C LEU A 102 37.71 4.29 19.44
N SER A 103 36.75 5.19 19.69
CA SER A 103 37.04 6.58 20.05
C SER A 103 37.88 6.67 21.33
N ARG A 104 37.55 5.88 22.36
CA ARG A 104 38.31 5.87 23.62
C ARG A 104 39.72 5.33 23.44
N LEU A 105 39.91 4.31 22.61
CA LEU A 105 41.23 3.81 22.26
C LEU A 105 42.03 4.84 21.47
N ALA A 106 41.41 5.52 20.52
CA ALA A 106 42.04 6.59 19.76
C ALA A 106 42.51 7.74 20.68
N GLU A 107 41.67 8.16 21.64
CA GLU A 107 42.05 9.12 22.69
C GLU A 107 43.26 8.64 23.50
N SER A 108 43.25 7.39 23.98
CA SER A 108 44.37 6.86 24.78
C SER A 108 45.67 6.77 23.98
N ILE A 109 45.60 6.44 22.69
CA ILE A 109 46.77 6.41 21.79
C ILE A 109 47.27 7.84 21.57
N ALA A 110 46.37 8.80 21.35
CA ALA A 110 46.73 10.21 21.19
C ALA A 110 47.42 10.77 22.45
N GLU A 111 46.86 10.51 23.64
CA GLU A 111 47.46 10.91 24.92
C GLU A 111 48.87 10.33 25.09
N LYS A 112 49.05 9.03 24.86
CA LYS A 112 50.39 8.40 24.96
C LYS A 112 51.39 8.97 23.96
N SER A 113 50.96 9.25 22.73
CA SER A 113 51.82 9.86 21.72
C SER A 113 52.21 11.30 22.08
N SER A 114 51.33 12.05 22.78
CA SER A 114 51.62 13.40 23.25
C SER A 114 52.55 13.45 24.46
N THR A 115 52.58 12.41 25.30
CA THR A 115 53.47 12.32 26.48
C THR A 115 54.88 11.84 26.17
N GLN A 116 55.16 11.40 24.94
CA GLN A 116 56.48 10.92 24.51
C GLN A 116 57.32 11.99 23.78
N HIS A 117 56.81 13.21 23.66
CA HIS A 117 57.53 14.41 23.22
C HIS A 117 57.80 15.35 24.39
#